data_AF-A0A9I9DRL1-F1
#
_entry.id   AF-A0A9I9DRL1-F1
#
_cell.length_a   1.000
_cell.length_b   1.000
_cell.length_c   1.000
_cell.angle_alpha   90.00
_cell.angle_beta   90.00
_cell.angle_gamma   90.00
#
_symmetry.space_group_name_H-M   'P 1'
#
loop_
_entity.id
_entity.type
_entity.pdbx_description
1 polymer ?
#
loop_
_entity_poly.entity_id
_entity_poly.type
_entity_poly.pdbx_seq_one_letter_code
_entity_poly.pdbx_strand_id
1 'polypeptide(L)'
;MLKWDLSDVMLERLHFLFLLGTLCWFGSAMCLLLDFTFAFLFSFWKSTAFLSLVSNLDRSWQFYVNKAGQLDIEQLPGRLSPRTPRHLRFSNGYRTKAASNLNLKSVEVPRQWYNLVADLPVKPPPPLHSKTLEPLKPEDLSHFYADELIKQETSTDRYINIPDEVVDIYKLWRPTPLIRAKRLEKLLDTPARIYYKYEGVSPSGSHKPNSAVPQVWYNVQEGVKNVVTETGAGQWGCSLAFACSIFGIGCEVWQVRASYDQKPYRRIMMETWGAKVHPSPSNITDVGRKFLQVDPSSSGSLGIAISEATEVATLNVDTRYCLGSVLNHVLLHQTVIGEECLKQMEALGENPDVVIGCTGGGSNFAGLVFPFLREKLAGKMNPVIRAAEPAACPSLTKGVYAYDYGDTAGMTPLMKMHTLGHNFIPDPIHAGGLRYHGIAPLISHVCNLGLLEAISLPQTECFRGAVQFARSEGLIPAPEPTHAIAATIREALRCRETGESKVILTAMSGHGHFDLPVYEKYLRGGITDLSFAKEKIQESLTTIPQVA
;
A
#
# COMPACT_ATOMS: atom_id res chain seq x y z
N MET A 1 45.61 -44.36 -47.41
CA MET A 1 45.67 -45.50 -48.35
C MET A 1 45.80 -46.76 -47.49
N LEU A 2 44.81 -47.66 -47.56
CA LEU A 2 44.70 -48.99 -46.90
C LEU A 2 44.68 -49.02 -45.35
N LYS A 3 44.00 -49.94 -44.67
CA LYS A 3 42.72 -50.66 -44.82
C LYS A 3 42.51 -51.37 -43.46
N TRP A 4 41.25 -51.65 -43.14
CA TRP A 4 40.69 -52.07 -41.86
C TRP A 4 41.13 -53.45 -41.34
N ASP A 5 41.09 -53.64 -40.02
CA ASP A 5 40.28 -54.71 -39.41
C ASP A 5 39.81 -54.30 -38.00
N LEU A 6 38.50 -54.11 -37.84
CA LEU A 6 37.80 -53.89 -36.58
C LEU A 6 36.39 -54.45 -36.77
N SER A 7 36.32 -55.76 -36.92
CA SER A 7 35.09 -56.52 -37.11
C SER A 7 34.77 -57.41 -35.89
N ASP A 8 34.88 -56.87 -34.66
CA ASP A 8 34.39 -57.59 -33.46
C ASP A 8 33.83 -56.69 -32.34
N VAL A 9 33.83 -55.35 -32.49
CA VAL A 9 33.32 -54.43 -31.44
C VAL A 9 31.97 -53.76 -31.80
N MET A 10 31.45 -54.01 -33.00
CA MET A 10 30.12 -53.52 -33.41
C MET A 10 28.97 -54.50 -33.20
N LEU A 11 29.22 -55.77 -32.87
CA LEU A 11 28.14 -56.75 -32.64
C LEU A 11 27.55 -56.70 -31.23
N GLU A 12 28.33 -56.32 -30.20
CA GLU A 12 27.79 -56.19 -28.83
C GLU A 12 27.03 -54.88 -28.57
N ARG A 13 27.26 -53.83 -29.37
CA ARG A 13 26.55 -52.55 -29.21
C ARG A 13 25.23 -52.45 -29.99
N LEU A 14 24.94 -53.38 -30.92
CA LEU A 14 23.63 -53.45 -31.58
C LEU A 14 22.57 -54.21 -30.76
N HIS A 15 22.97 -55.15 -29.89
CA HIS A 15 22.02 -55.83 -29.00
C HIS A 15 21.49 -54.93 -27.88
N PHE A 16 22.27 -53.93 -27.43
CA PHE A 16 21.81 -52.99 -26.41
C PHE A 16 20.84 -51.92 -26.96
N LEU A 17 20.95 -51.58 -28.25
CA LEU A 17 20.06 -50.65 -28.94
C LEU A 17 18.72 -51.27 -29.39
N PHE A 18 18.66 -52.60 -29.56
CA PHE A 18 17.39 -53.30 -29.85
C PHE A 18 16.52 -53.54 -28.60
N LEU A 19 17.15 -53.64 -27.41
CA LEU A 19 16.44 -53.79 -26.13
C LEU A 19 15.89 -52.48 -25.56
N LEU A 20 16.51 -51.33 -25.86
CA LEU A 20 15.97 -50.01 -25.47
C LEU A 20 14.89 -49.48 -26.42
N GLY A 21 14.86 -49.93 -27.68
CA GLY A 21 13.81 -49.59 -28.64
C GLY A 21 12.48 -50.33 -28.41
N THR A 22 12.52 -51.54 -27.84
CA THR A 22 11.31 -52.35 -27.56
C THR A 22 10.60 -51.96 -26.25
N LEU A 23 11.31 -51.33 -25.30
CA LEU A 23 10.71 -50.76 -24.08
C LEU A 23 10.00 -49.42 -24.32
N CYS A 24 10.37 -48.66 -25.35
CA CYS A 24 9.74 -47.38 -25.68
C CYS A 24 8.42 -47.54 -26.48
N TRP A 25 8.18 -48.71 -27.07
CA TRP A 25 6.91 -49.02 -27.76
C TRP A 25 5.85 -49.63 -26.82
N PHE A 26 6.25 -50.27 -25.72
CA PHE A 26 5.31 -50.82 -24.72
C PHE A 26 4.70 -49.76 -23.79
N GLY A 27 5.38 -48.63 -23.53
CA GLY A 27 4.82 -47.53 -22.73
C GLY A 27 3.74 -46.71 -23.45
N SER A 28 3.77 -46.70 -24.79
CA SER A 28 2.88 -45.86 -25.61
C SER A 28 1.58 -46.59 -26.00
N ALA A 29 1.55 -47.93 -25.95
CA ALA A 29 0.36 -48.74 -26.20
C ALA A 29 -0.50 -48.97 -24.93
N MET A 30 0.06 -48.74 -23.73
CA MET A 30 -0.67 -48.91 -22.47
C MET A 30 -1.51 -47.68 -22.08
N CYS A 31 -1.20 -46.49 -22.62
CA CYS A 31 -2.01 -45.28 -22.43
C CYS A 31 -3.23 -45.20 -23.37
N LEU A 32 -3.27 -45.93 -24.48
CA LEU A 32 -4.45 -45.99 -25.37
C LEU A 32 -5.42 -47.15 -25.03
N LEU A 33 -5.03 -48.06 -24.14
CA LEU A 33 -5.88 -49.16 -23.63
C LEU A 33 -6.59 -48.84 -22.31
N LEU A 34 -6.22 -47.75 -21.64
CA LEU A 34 -6.91 -47.24 -20.45
C LEU A 34 -8.08 -46.30 -20.79
N ASP A 35 -8.15 -45.77 -22.01
CA ASP A 35 -9.26 -44.92 -22.47
C ASP A 35 -10.44 -45.70 -23.07
N PHE A 36 -10.28 -47.00 -23.39
CA PHE A 36 -11.38 -47.84 -23.89
C PHE A 36 -12.01 -48.76 -22.83
N THR A 37 -11.44 -48.86 -21.63
CA THR A 37 -12.00 -49.67 -20.53
C THR A 37 -12.81 -48.86 -19.52
N PHE A 38 -12.71 -47.53 -19.51
CA PHE A 38 -13.57 -46.67 -18.68
C PHE A 38 -14.97 -46.44 -19.26
N ALA A 39 -15.14 -46.54 -20.59
CA ALA A 39 -16.43 -46.36 -21.25
C ALA A 39 -17.34 -47.62 -21.24
N PHE A 40 -16.78 -48.82 -21.02
CA PHE A 40 -17.55 -50.06 -20.99
C PHE A 40 -18.00 -50.49 -19.57
N LEU A 41 -17.27 -50.06 -18.53
CA LEU A 41 -17.64 -50.34 -17.12
C LEU A 41 -18.79 -49.46 -16.59
N PHE A 42 -19.14 -48.37 -17.28
CA PHE A 42 -20.27 -47.51 -16.92
C PHE A 42 -21.64 -48.00 -17.44
N SER A 43 -21.66 -48.98 -18.34
CA SER A 43 -22.91 -49.48 -18.96
C SER A 43 -23.45 -50.79 -18.35
N PHE A 44 -22.74 -51.41 -17.41
CA PHE A 44 -23.16 -52.70 -16.81
C PHE A 44 -23.45 -52.67 -15.30
N TRP A 45 -23.45 -51.49 -14.67
CA TRP A 45 -23.81 -51.32 -13.25
C TRP A 45 -25.14 -50.56 -13.07
N LYS A 46 -26.12 -50.90 -13.92
CA LYS A 46 -27.55 -50.70 -13.61
C LYS A 46 -28.12 -52.03 -13.18
N SER A 47 -28.04 -52.36 -11.89
CA SER A 47 -29.07 -53.12 -11.16
C SER A 47 -28.72 -53.30 -9.67
N THR A 48 -29.68 -52.92 -8.84
CA THR A 48 -30.02 -53.47 -7.51
C THR A 48 -29.08 -53.37 -6.30
N ALA A 49 -27.91 -52.69 -6.35
CA ALA A 49 -27.07 -52.53 -5.15
C ALA A 49 -27.00 -51.11 -4.53
N PHE A 50 -27.40 -50.05 -5.25
CA PHE A 50 -27.23 -48.67 -4.79
C PHE A 50 -28.40 -48.13 -3.92
N LEU A 51 -29.54 -48.84 -3.88
CA LEU A 51 -30.73 -48.42 -3.11
C LEU A 51 -30.74 -48.90 -1.65
N SER A 52 -29.83 -49.79 -1.25
CA SER A 52 -29.72 -50.28 0.14
C SER A 52 -28.76 -49.46 1.02
N LEU A 53 -27.90 -48.64 0.43
CA LEU A 53 -26.91 -47.85 1.19
C LEU A 53 -27.41 -46.42 1.47
N VAL A 54 -28.23 -45.86 0.57
CA VAL A 54 -28.83 -44.52 0.73
C VAL A 54 -29.99 -44.54 1.74
N SER A 55 -30.66 -45.67 1.94
CA SER A 55 -31.77 -45.82 2.89
C SER A 55 -31.35 -45.96 4.37
N ASN A 56 -30.06 -46.23 4.66
CA ASN A 56 -29.55 -46.31 6.03
C ASN A 56 -28.87 -45.01 6.53
N LEU A 57 -28.53 -44.08 5.63
CA LEU A 57 -28.00 -42.76 6.01
C LEU A 57 -29.12 -41.74 6.34
N ASP A 58 -30.34 -41.97 5.84
CA ASP A 58 -31.50 -41.08 6.07
C ASP A 58 -32.18 -41.32 7.44
N ARG A 59 -32.01 -42.50 8.04
CA ARG A 59 -32.53 -42.81 9.40
C ARG A 59 -31.70 -42.23 10.54
N SER A 60 -30.45 -41.83 10.26
CA SER A 60 -29.53 -41.27 11.27
C SER A 60 -29.71 -39.76 11.46
N TRP A 61 -30.20 -39.07 10.43
CA TRP A 61 -30.44 -37.63 10.44
C TRP A 61 -31.81 -37.25 11.05
N GLN A 62 -32.82 -38.12 10.91
CA GLN A 62 -34.14 -37.92 11.53
C GLN A 62 -34.18 -38.14 13.06
N PHE A 63 -33.15 -38.75 13.66
CA PHE A 63 -33.04 -38.89 15.11
C PHE A 63 -32.51 -37.63 15.81
N TYR A 64 -31.73 -36.80 15.10
CA TYR A 64 -31.18 -35.55 15.63
C TYR A 64 -32.11 -34.33 15.43
N VAL A 65 -32.98 -34.35 14.42
CA VAL A 65 -33.93 -33.26 14.16
C VAL A 65 -35.21 -33.36 15.02
N ASN A 66 -35.54 -34.54 15.55
CA ASN A 66 -36.74 -34.74 16.39
C ASN A 66 -36.51 -34.55 17.91
N LYS A 67 -35.39 -33.96 18.33
CA LYS A 67 -35.13 -33.62 19.75
C LYS A 67 -34.86 -32.14 20.03
N ALA A 68 -35.01 -31.28 19.02
CA ALA A 68 -34.81 -29.83 19.12
C ALA A 68 -36.08 -29.04 18.70
N GLY A 69 -37.26 -29.60 18.96
CA GLY A 69 -38.55 -29.01 18.60
C GLY A 69 -39.58 -29.21 19.70
N GLN A 70 -39.40 -28.54 20.84
CA GLN A 70 -40.44 -28.19 21.82
C GLN A 70 -39.77 -27.45 22.98
N LEU A 71 -39.68 -26.13 22.89
CA LEU A 71 -39.60 -25.25 24.05
C LEU A 71 -40.49 -24.05 23.76
N ASP A 72 -41.54 -23.94 24.57
CA ASP A 72 -42.66 -23.01 24.48
C ASP A 72 -42.22 -21.55 24.44
N ILE A 73 -42.71 -20.84 23.42
CA ILE A 73 -42.71 -19.38 23.33
C ILE A 73 -44.07 -18.91 23.85
N GLU A 74 -44.19 -18.73 25.15
CA GLU A 74 -45.18 -17.83 25.75
C GLU A 74 -44.88 -17.64 27.24
N GLN A 75 -44.02 -16.67 27.53
CA GLN A 75 -43.96 -15.85 28.75
C GLN A 75 -42.55 -15.24 28.84
N LEU A 76 -42.40 -13.96 28.51
CA LEU A 76 -41.47 -13.02 29.13
C LEU A 76 -41.79 -11.58 28.65
N PRO A 77 -41.83 -10.58 29.55
CA PRO A 77 -42.36 -9.25 29.25
C PRO A 77 -41.27 -8.26 28.79
N GLY A 78 -41.68 -7.23 28.05
CA GLY A 78 -41.00 -5.93 28.04
C GLY A 78 -40.41 -5.49 26.70
N ARG A 79 -41.07 -4.50 26.08
CA ARG A 79 -40.52 -3.64 25.02
C ARG A 79 -39.12 -3.15 25.39
N LEU A 80 -38.13 -3.42 24.54
CA LEU A 80 -36.84 -2.71 24.57
C LEU A 80 -36.88 -1.56 23.56
N SER A 81 -36.90 -0.34 24.09
CA SER A 81 -36.61 0.90 23.38
C SER A 81 -35.18 0.90 22.81
N PRO A 82 -34.90 1.64 21.72
CA PRO A 82 -33.55 1.70 21.16
C PRO A 82 -32.60 2.36 22.18
N ARG A 83 -31.64 1.58 22.69
CA ARG A 83 -30.55 2.10 23.52
C ARG A 83 -29.37 2.44 22.61
N THR A 84 -28.87 3.66 22.78
CA THR A 84 -27.60 4.18 22.25
C THR A 84 -26.47 3.16 22.46
N PRO A 85 -25.52 2.99 21.52
CA PRO A 85 -24.45 2.01 21.68
C PRO A 85 -23.59 2.36 22.90
N ARG A 86 -23.51 1.45 23.87
CA ARG A 86 -22.49 1.53 24.93
C ARG A 86 -21.18 1.00 24.36
N HIS A 87 -20.18 1.86 24.25
CA HIS A 87 -18.81 1.49 23.90
C HIS A 87 -18.31 0.35 24.79
N LEU A 88 -17.89 -0.75 24.17
CA LEU A 88 -17.15 -1.82 24.82
C LEU A 88 -15.81 -1.26 25.28
N ARG A 89 -15.64 -1.05 26.59
CA ARG A 89 -14.30 -0.89 27.18
C ARG A 89 -13.57 -2.21 26.97
N PHE A 90 -12.64 -2.26 26.02
CA PHE A 90 -11.69 -3.36 25.92
C PHE A 90 -10.87 -3.39 27.21
N SER A 91 -11.04 -4.46 27.99
CA SER A 91 -10.21 -4.73 29.17
C SER A 91 -8.76 -4.87 28.71
N ASN A 92 -7.83 -4.20 29.40
CA ASN A 92 -6.38 -4.35 29.23
C ASN A 92 -5.97 -5.83 29.33
N GLY A 93 -5.97 -6.52 28.20
CA GLY A 93 -5.43 -7.87 28.07
C GLY A 93 -3.93 -7.78 28.21
N TYR A 94 -3.42 -8.28 29.33
CA TYR A 94 -2.00 -8.50 29.58
C TYR A 94 -1.38 -9.27 28.41
N ARG A 95 -0.71 -8.56 27.49
CA ARG A 95 0.33 -9.19 26.66
C ARG A 95 1.53 -9.44 27.58
N THR A 96 1.76 -10.71 27.93
CA THR A 96 3.06 -11.14 28.45
C THR A 96 4.13 -10.81 27.40
N LYS A 97 4.84 -9.69 27.59
CA LYS A 97 6.06 -9.41 26.85
C LYS A 97 7.09 -10.46 27.26
N ALA A 98 7.35 -11.45 26.40
CA ALA A 98 8.60 -12.20 26.47
C ALA A 98 9.73 -11.22 26.18
N ALA A 99 10.30 -10.64 27.24
CA ALA A 99 11.35 -9.64 27.16
C ALA A 99 12.66 -10.33 26.77
N SER A 100 12.98 -10.37 25.48
CA SER A 100 14.38 -10.53 25.06
C SER A 100 15.03 -9.14 25.03
N ASN A 101 15.80 -8.84 26.08
CA ASN A 101 16.63 -7.66 26.35
C ASN A 101 16.04 -6.62 27.32
N LEU A 102 16.36 -6.82 28.60
CA LEU A 102 16.05 -5.96 29.75
C LEU A 102 16.77 -4.58 29.77
N ASN A 103 17.60 -4.26 28.77
CA ASN A 103 18.45 -3.05 28.79
C ASN A 103 18.14 -2.00 27.71
N LEU A 104 17.10 -2.18 26.89
CA LEU A 104 16.65 -1.15 25.96
C LEU A 104 15.44 -0.44 26.57
N LYS A 105 15.55 0.87 26.83
CA LYS A 105 14.38 1.71 27.14
C LYS A 105 13.36 1.48 26.02
N SER A 106 12.20 0.92 26.35
CA SER A 106 11.17 0.69 25.34
C SER A 106 10.66 2.05 24.87
N VAL A 107 10.83 2.35 23.58
CA VAL A 107 10.20 3.52 22.97
C VAL A 107 8.69 3.31 23.04
N GLU A 108 7.97 4.33 23.51
CA GLU A 108 6.51 4.34 23.57
C GLU A 108 5.91 4.97 22.31
N VAL A 109 4.64 4.65 22.02
CA VAL A 109 3.88 5.32 20.96
C VAL A 109 3.82 6.83 21.28
N PRO A 110 4.19 7.72 20.36
CA PRO A 110 4.02 9.15 20.51
C PRO A 110 2.59 9.52 20.93
N ARG A 111 2.45 10.58 21.73
CA ARG A 111 1.14 11.08 22.18
C ARG A 111 0.67 12.30 21.39
N GLN A 112 1.51 12.80 20.49
CA GLN A 112 1.22 13.96 19.66
C GLN A 112 1.74 13.70 18.25
N TRP A 113 0.99 14.18 17.26
CA TRP A 113 1.51 14.37 15.90
C TRP A 113 2.17 15.73 15.78
N TYR A 114 3.16 15.82 14.90
CA TYR A 114 3.92 17.04 14.63
C TYR A 114 3.45 17.71 13.34
N ASN A 115 3.16 19.00 13.41
CA ASN A 115 2.78 19.82 12.27
C ASN A 115 3.95 20.70 11.84
N LEU A 116 4.54 20.39 10.68
CA LEU A 116 5.66 21.14 10.14
C LEU A 116 5.32 22.61 9.83
N VAL A 117 4.05 22.91 9.50
CA VAL A 117 3.62 24.27 9.14
C VAL A 117 3.98 25.28 10.23
N ALA A 118 3.96 24.89 11.50
CA ALA A 118 4.30 25.76 12.63
C ALA A 118 5.72 26.32 12.54
N ASP A 119 6.69 25.54 12.06
CA ASP A 119 8.12 25.85 12.09
C ASP A 119 8.69 26.30 10.72
N LEU A 120 7.86 26.32 9.67
CA LEU A 120 8.30 26.80 8.36
C LEU A 120 8.55 28.32 8.33
N PRO A 121 9.63 28.78 7.66
CA PRO A 121 9.94 30.20 7.54
C PRO A 121 8.92 30.95 6.65
N VAL A 122 8.36 30.25 5.66
CA VAL A 122 7.31 30.76 4.77
C VAL A 122 6.18 29.74 4.79
N LYS A 123 4.94 30.19 5.05
CA LYS A 123 3.78 29.29 5.07
C LYS A 123 3.43 28.82 3.65
N PRO A 124 2.91 27.58 3.49
CA PRO A 124 2.51 27.08 2.19
C PRO A 124 1.32 27.91 1.63
N PRO A 125 1.19 28.04 0.31
CA PRO A 125 0.01 28.63 -0.31
C PRO A 125 -1.27 27.84 0.07
N PRO A 126 -2.41 28.50 0.27
CA PRO A 126 -3.65 27.81 0.60
C PRO A 126 -4.17 27.02 -0.60
N PRO A 127 -4.92 25.93 -0.39
CA PRO A 127 -5.67 25.31 -1.48
C PRO A 127 -6.79 26.24 -1.95
N LEU A 128 -7.17 26.13 -3.23
CA LEU A 128 -8.16 26.98 -3.88
C LEU A 128 -9.40 26.18 -4.26
N HIS A 129 -10.56 26.83 -4.20
CA HIS A 129 -11.81 26.23 -4.67
C HIS A 129 -11.75 25.96 -6.17
N SER A 130 -12.20 24.77 -6.59
CA SER A 130 -12.19 24.27 -7.98
C SER A 130 -12.92 25.11 -9.02
N LYS A 131 -13.69 26.14 -8.62
CA LYS A 131 -14.55 26.94 -9.51
C LYS A 131 -14.26 28.42 -9.37
N THR A 132 -14.27 28.92 -8.14
CA THR A 132 -14.05 30.35 -7.88
C THR A 132 -12.56 30.71 -7.92
N LEU A 133 -11.66 29.73 -7.77
CA LEU A 133 -10.21 29.92 -7.66
C LEU A 133 -9.79 30.78 -6.46
N GLU A 134 -10.70 31.04 -5.53
CA GLU A 134 -10.44 31.70 -4.26
C GLU A 134 -9.97 30.69 -3.21
N PRO A 135 -9.26 31.12 -2.14
CA PRO A 135 -8.88 30.25 -1.03
C PRO A 135 -10.08 29.50 -0.45
N LEU A 136 -9.91 28.19 -0.23
CA LEU A 136 -10.95 27.35 0.38
C LEU A 136 -11.35 27.84 1.77
N LYS A 137 -12.63 27.71 2.06
CA LYS A 137 -13.17 27.86 3.40
C LYS A 137 -13.50 26.48 3.99
N PRO A 138 -13.52 26.32 5.32
CA PRO A 138 -13.86 25.05 5.96
C PRO A 138 -15.20 24.46 5.48
N GLU A 139 -16.19 25.32 5.20
CA GLU A 139 -17.53 24.90 4.77
C GLU A 139 -17.50 24.19 3.42
N ASP A 140 -16.55 24.55 2.53
CA ASP A 140 -16.37 23.93 1.21
C ASP A 140 -15.95 22.46 1.30
N LEU A 141 -15.37 22.06 2.44
CA LEU A 141 -14.87 20.72 2.71
C LEU A 141 -15.78 19.89 3.62
N SER A 142 -16.75 20.54 4.27
CA SER A 142 -17.64 19.94 5.29
C SER A 142 -18.53 18.82 4.77
N HIS A 143 -18.69 18.69 3.45
CA HIS A 143 -19.40 17.58 2.81
C HIS A 143 -18.50 16.35 2.61
N PHE A 144 -17.19 16.54 2.52
CA PHE A 144 -16.22 15.48 2.24
C PHE A 144 -15.63 14.87 3.51
N TYR A 145 -15.22 15.71 4.44
CA TYR A 145 -14.39 15.32 5.56
C TYR A 145 -15.09 15.60 6.89
N ALA A 146 -14.64 14.89 7.93
CA ALA A 146 -14.96 15.19 9.31
C ALA A 146 -14.43 16.59 9.69
N ASP A 147 -15.18 17.33 10.51
CA ASP A 147 -14.84 18.70 10.91
C ASP A 147 -13.44 18.79 11.55
N GLU A 148 -13.08 17.80 12.36
CA GLU A 148 -11.77 17.78 12.99
C GLU A 148 -10.62 17.59 11.98
N LEU A 149 -10.84 16.83 10.90
CA LEU A 149 -9.84 16.70 9.83
C LEU A 149 -9.66 18.02 9.06
N ILE A 150 -10.75 18.77 8.87
CA ILE A 150 -10.73 20.09 8.21
C ILE A 150 -9.94 21.10 9.07
N LYS A 151 -10.15 21.09 10.39
CA LYS A 151 -9.36 21.92 11.32
C LYS A 151 -7.87 21.57 11.26
N GLN A 152 -7.54 20.29 11.22
CA GLN A 152 -6.15 19.85 11.13
C GLN A 152 -5.49 20.27 9.81
N GLU A 153 -6.24 20.29 8.71
CA GLU A 153 -5.73 20.69 7.38
C GLU A 153 -5.20 22.12 7.35
N THR A 154 -5.83 23.01 8.14
CA THR A 154 -5.52 24.45 8.21
C THR A 154 -4.80 24.85 9.50
N SER A 155 -4.51 23.89 10.38
CA SER A 155 -3.92 24.16 11.69
C SER A 155 -2.51 24.74 11.57
N THR A 156 -2.22 25.70 12.45
CA THR A 156 -0.87 26.25 12.66
C THR A 156 -0.25 25.81 13.97
N ASP A 157 -0.97 25.00 14.77
CA ASP A 157 -0.47 24.46 16.01
C ASP A 157 0.66 23.48 15.73
N ARG A 158 1.76 23.59 16.47
CA ARG A 158 2.94 22.72 16.28
C ARG A 158 2.67 21.25 16.58
N TYR A 159 1.81 20.99 17.56
CA TYR A 159 1.50 19.64 18.02
C TYR A 159 0.00 19.46 18.17
N ILE A 160 -0.49 18.32 17.70
CA ILE A 160 -1.88 17.91 17.85
C ILE A 160 -1.90 16.60 18.61
N ASN A 161 -2.67 16.56 19.70
CA ASN A 161 -2.75 15.38 20.56
C ASN A 161 -3.41 14.20 19.81
N ILE A 162 -2.82 13.02 19.97
CA ILE A 162 -3.40 11.78 19.45
C ILE A 162 -4.47 11.32 20.44
N PRO A 163 -5.73 11.10 20.02
CA PRO A 163 -6.77 10.58 20.90
C PRO A 163 -6.34 9.27 21.56
N ASP A 164 -6.68 9.07 22.84
CA ASP A 164 -6.23 7.89 23.60
C ASP A 164 -6.69 6.56 22.95
N GLU A 165 -7.88 6.53 22.36
CA GLU A 165 -8.40 5.37 21.63
C GLU A 165 -7.59 5.09 20.35
N VAL A 166 -7.13 6.13 19.66
CA VAL A 166 -6.24 5.99 18.50
C VAL A 166 -4.86 5.48 18.94
N VAL A 167 -4.31 6.01 20.04
CA VAL A 167 -3.06 5.50 20.63
C VAL A 167 -3.21 4.02 21.01
N ASP A 168 -4.35 3.62 21.57
CA ASP A 168 -4.58 2.24 21.96
C ASP A 168 -4.59 1.29 20.76
N ILE A 169 -5.26 1.66 19.67
CA ILE A 169 -5.25 0.91 18.42
C ILE A 169 -3.84 0.88 17.81
N TYR A 170 -3.10 1.99 17.83
CA TYR A 170 -1.72 2.01 17.34
C TYR A 170 -0.85 0.98 18.03
N LYS A 171 -1.04 0.69 19.32
CA LYS A 171 -0.26 -0.35 20.06
C LYS A 171 -0.39 -1.75 19.46
N LEU A 172 -1.35 -2.00 18.56
CA LEU A 172 -1.42 -3.25 17.82
C LEU A 172 -0.15 -3.50 16.98
N TRP A 173 0.49 -2.45 16.45
CA TRP A 173 1.71 -2.56 15.64
C TRP A 173 2.82 -1.53 15.95
N ARG A 174 2.53 -0.49 16.73
CA ARG A 174 3.47 0.60 17.06
C ARG A 174 4.02 0.49 18.50
N PRO A 175 5.23 1.01 18.75
CA PRO A 175 6.17 1.55 17.77
C PRO A 175 6.72 0.51 16.81
N THR A 176 6.92 0.91 15.55
CA THR A 176 7.44 -0.02 14.54
C THR A 176 8.96 -0.17 14.70
N PRO A 177 9.55 -1.32 14.30
CA PRO A 177 10.99 -1.54 14.45
C PRO A 177 11.84 -0.54 13.65
N LEU A 178 12.92 -0.07 14.27
CA LEU A 178 14.06 0.55 13.59
C LEU A 178 15.19 -0.48 13.57
N ILE A 179 15.61 -0.91 12.38
CA ILE A 179 16.51 -2.05 12.22
C ILE A 179 17.78 -1.60 11.50
N ARG A 180 18.94 -2.03 12.01
CA ARG A 180 20.22 -1.84 11.33
C ARG A 180 20.47 -2.94 10.31
N ALA A 181 20.65 -2.58 9.05
CA ALA A 181 20.87 -3.50 7.93
C ALA A 181 22.33 -3.98 7.84
N LYS A 182 22.84 -4.62 8.89
CA LYS A 182 24.26 -5.03 8.99
C LYS A 182 24.69 -5.99 7.88
N ARG A 183 23.77 -6.81 7.35
CA ARG A 183 24.11 -7.76 6.27
C ARG A 183 24.17 -7.06 4.93
N LEU A 184 23.32 -6.06 4.71
CA LEU A 184 23.43 -5.15 3.57
C LEU A 184 24.72 -4.32 3.65
N GLU A 185 25.05 -3.75 4.82
CA GLU A 185 26.32 -3.04 5.05
C GLU A 185 27.52 -3.92 4.63
N LYS A 186 27.54 -5.17 5.11
CA LYS A 186 28.57 -6.17 4.76
C LYS A 186 28.57 -6.53 3.27
N LEU A 187 27.39 -6.68 2.66
CA LEU A 187 27.26 -7.00 1.22
C LEU A 187 27.81 -5.88 0.34
N LEU A 188 27.62 -4.62 0.74
CA LEU A 188 28.06 -3.45 -0.01
C LEU A 188 29.54 -3.09 0.26
N ASP A 189 30.14 -3.68 1.29
CA ASP A 189 31.47 -3.33 1.80
C ASP A 189 31.58 -1.82 2.07
N THR A 190 30.57 -1.28 2.76
CA THR A 190 30.46 0.16 3.03
C THR A 190 30.85 0.49 4.47
N PRO A 191 31.54 1.62 4.73
CA PRO A 191 31.71 2.13 6.08
C PRO A 191 30.44 2.79 6.64
N ALA A 192 29.38 2.94 5.84
CA ALA A 192 28.11 3.50 6.28
C ALA A 192 27.35 2.56 7.23
N ARG A 193 26.58 3.14 8.14
CA ARG A 193 25.62 2.45 9.03
C ARG A 193 24.23 2.70 8.47
N ILE A 194 23.54 1.65 8.06
CA ILE A 194 22.26 1.73 7.37
C ILE A 194 21.15 1.30 8.33
N TYR A 195 20.21 2.19 8.59
CA TYR A 195 19.03 1.95 9.40
C TYR A 195 17.77 2.06 8.55
N TYR A 196 16.83 1.13 8.72
CA TYR A 196 15.52 1.23 8.09
C TYR A 196 14.39 1.17 9.11
N LYS A 197 13.44 2.09 8.98
CA LYS A 197 12.20 2.12 9.74
C LYS A 197 11.18 1.22 9.05
N TYR A 198 10.80 0.11 9.68
CA TYR A 198 9.99 -0.93 9.05
C TYR A 198 8.49 -0.77 9.37
N GLU A 199 7.77 -0.07 8.50
CA GLU A 199 6.32 0.16 8.62
C GLU A 199 5.47 -1.02 8.12
N GLY A 200 6.10 -2.03 7.51
CA GLY A 200 5.41 -3.21 7.00
C GLY A 200 4.87 -4.16 8.08
N VAL A 201 5.12 -3.90 9.37
CA VAL A 201 4.57 -4.70 10.49
C VAL A 201 3.10 -4.40 10.79
N SER A 202 2.53 -3.35 10.19
CA SER A 202 1.13 -3.00 10.44
C SER A 202 0.18 -4.07 9.88
N PRO A 203 -1.08 -4.11 10.36
CA PRO A 203 -2.06 -5.09 9.87
C PRO A 203 -2.28 -5.06 8.36
N SER A 204 -2.16 -3.88 7.73
CA SER A 204 -2.27 -3.73 6.27
C SER A 204 -0.96 -3.89 5.50
N GLY A 205 0.15 -4.15 6.21
CA GLY A 205 1.48 -4.31 5.62
C GLY A 205 2.13 -3.02 5.13
N SER A 206 1.69 -1.85 5.62
CA SER A 206 2.24 -0.53 5.24
C SER A 206 2.03 0.56 6.28
N HIS A 207 2.59 1.76 6.07
CA HIS A 207 2.39 2.94 6.92
C HIS A 207 0.95 3.50 6.95
N LYS A 208 0.09 3.07 6.03
CA LYS A 208 -1.21 3.72 5.81
C LYS A 208 -2.23 3.65 6.96
N PRO A 209 -2.25 2.62 7.84
CA PRO A 209 -3.13 2.61 9.02
C PRO A 209 -2.90 3.78 9.97
N ASN A 210 -1.69 4.37 9.96
CA ASN A 210 -1.37 5.53 10.78
C ASN A 210 -2.34 6.70 10.50
N SER A 211 -2.84 6.87 9.26
CA SER A 211 -3.86 7.90 8.97
C SER A 211 -5.28 7.33 8.86
N ALA A 212 -5.44 6.05 8.46
CA ALA A 212 -6.77 5.45 8.36
C ALA A 212 -7.49 5.38 9.72
N VAL A 213 -6.78 4.97 10.78
CA VAL A 213 -7.35 4.85 12.12
C VAL A 213 -7.87 6.18 12.67
N PRO A 214 -7.07 7.28 12.72
CA PRO A 214 -7.59 8.56 13.19
C PRO A 214 -8.71 9.10 12.29
N GLN A 215 -8.61 8.98 10.96
CA GLN A 215 -9.69 9.43 10.07
C GLN A 215 -11.01 8.72 10.37
N VAL A 216 -11.01 7.39 10.49
CA VAL A 216 -12.23 6.65 10.85
C VAL A 216 -12.70 7.02 12.25
N TRP A 217 -11.78 7.18 13.20
CA TRP A 217 -12.12 7.57 14.57
C TRP A 217 -12.86 8.91 14.60
N TYR A 218 -12.35 9.96 13.93
CA TYR A 218 -13.02 11.27 13.88
C TYR A 218 -14.40 11.19 13.24
N ASN A 219 -14.54 10.43 12.15
CA ASN A 219 -15.84 10.19 11.52
C ASN A 219 -16.84 9.53 12.49
N VAL A 220 -16.38 8.53 13.26
CA VAL A 220 -17.21 7.85 14.27
C VAL A 220 -17.64 8.81 15.39
N GLN A 221 -16.75 9.69 15.85
CA GLN A 221 -17.09 10.71 16.85
C GLN A 221 -18.17 11.68 16.35
N GLU A 222 -18.21 11.96 15.04
CA GLU A 222 -19.22 12.79 14.39
C GLU A 222 -20.49 12.01 13.99
N GLY A 223 -20.56 10.72 14.32
CA GLY A 223 -21.75 9.89 14.10
C GLY A 223 -21.90 9.32 12.68
N VAL A 224 -20.91 9.51 11.82
CA VAL A 224 -20.85 8.99 10.44
C VAL A 224 -21.03 7.46 10.43
N LYS A 225 -21.77 6.96 9.45
CA LYS A 225 -22.11 5.52 9.35
C LYS A 225 -21.32 4.78 8.31
N ASN A 226 -20.90 5.47 7.25
CA ASN A 226 -20.16 4.89 6.16
C ASN A 226 -18.99 5.78 5.76
N VAL A 227 -17.90 5.18 5.34
CA VAL A 227 -16.83 5.89 4.65
C VAL A 227 -16.57 5.29 3.28
N VAL A 228 -16.18 6.15 2.35
CA VAL A 228 -15.84 5.78 0.98
C VAL A 228 -14.45 6.23 0.63
N THR A 229 -13.79 5.49 -0.26
CA THR A 229 -12.44 5.84 -0.70
C THR A 229 -12.06 5.21 -2.03
N GLU A 230 -10.98 5.69 -2.61
CA GLU A 230 -10.30 5.10 -3.76
C GLU A 230 -9.21 4.10 -3.33
N THR A 231 -8.76 3.23 -4.23
CA THR A 231 -7.44 2.62 -4.07
C THR A 231 -6.83 2.18 -5.40
N GLY A 232 -5.51 2.32 -5.53
CA GLY A 232 -4.76 1.76 -6.65
C GLY A 232 -4.43 0.30 -6.40
N ALA A 233 -3.19 0.05 -5.96
CA ALA A 233 -2.70 -1.29 -5.69
C ALA A 233 -3.41 -2.01 -4.52
N GLY A 234 -4.09 -1.28 -3.63
CA GLY A 234 -4.94 -1.83 -2.56
C GLY A 234 -4.50 -1.48 -1.13
N GLN A 235 -3.29 -0.96 -0.89
CA GLN A 235 -2.78 -0.75 0.47
C GLN A 235 -3.62 0.26 1.26
N TRP A 236 -4.14 1.29 0.60
CA TRP A 236 -4.98 2.30 1.27
C TRP A 236 -6.35 1.74 1.63
N GLY A 237 -7.03 1.10 0.67
CA GLY A 237 -8.31 0.45 0.93
C GLY A 237 -8.21 -0.64 2.01
N CYS A 238 -7.15 -1.45 2.02
CA CYS A 238 -6.85 -2.38 3.12
C CYS A 238 -6.76 -1.68 4.48
N SER A 239 -6.09 -0.53 4.54
CA SER A 239 -5.91 0.20 5.80
C SER A 239 -7.21 0.83 6.30
N LEU A 240 -8.02 1.36 5.38
CA LEU A 240 -9.33 1.93 5.72
C LEU A 240 -10.32 0.84 6.12
N ALA A 241 -10.38 -0.27 5.38
CA ALA A 241 -11.22 -1.42 5.71
C ALA A 241 -10.89 -1.97 7.11
N PHE A 242 -9.60 -2.14 7.42
CA PHE A 242 -9.16 -2.53 8.76
C PHE A 242 -9.63 -1.53 9.84
N ALA A 243 -9.42 -0.23 9.64
CA ALA A 243 -9.86 0.79 10.59
C ALA A 243 -11.39 0.76 10.78
N CYS A 244 -12.17 0.67 9.70
CA CYS A 244 -13.63 0.57 9.76
C CYS A 244 -14.09 -0.68 10.52
N SER A 245 -13.41 -1.81 10.34
CA SER A 245 -13.73 -3.06 11.05
C SER A 245 -13.56 -2.92 12.57
N ILE A 246 -12.60 -2.12 13.04
CA ILE A 246 -12.40 -1.87 14.48
C ILE A 246 -13.54 -1.02 15.04
N PHE A 247 -13.98 -0.02 14.29
CA PHE A 247 -14.99 0.94 14.76
C PHE A 247 -16.44 0.58 14.41
N GLY A 248 -16.65 -0.48 13.62
CA GLY A 248 -17.98 -0.98 13.27
C GLY A 248 -18.77 -0.06 12.33
N ILE A 249 -18.10 0.62 11.40
CA ILE A 249 -18.75 1.45 10.36
C ILE A 249 -18.59 0.84 8.97
N GLY A 250 -19.46 1.21 8.03
CA GLY A 250 -19.38 0.75 6.64
C GLY A 250 -18.17 1.29 5.89
N CYS A 251 -17.64 0.51 4.96
CA CYS A 251 -16.52 0.89 4.09
C CYS A 251 -16.78 0.45 2.65
N GLU A 252 -16.85 1.40 1.71
CA GLU A 252 -16.85 1.10 0.28
C GLU A 252 -15.57 1.62 -0.39
N VAL A 253 -14.95 0.80 -1.22
CA VAL A 253 -13.66 1.09 -1.85
C VAL A 253 -13.78 0.97 -3.38
N TRP A 254 -13.42 2.03 -4.09
CA TRP A 254 -13.26 2.01 -5.55
C TRP A 254 -11.82 1.68 -5.91
N GLN A 255 -11.57 0.44 -6.29
CA GLN A 255 -10.25 -0.02 -6.69
C GLN A 255 -10.06 0.12 -8.20
N VAL A 256 -8.95 0.71 -8.64
CA VAL A 256 -8.59 0.82 -10.07
C VAL A 256 -8.69 -0.55 -10.74
N ARG A 257 -9.46 -0.65 -11.84
CA ARG A 257 -9.85 -1.91 -12.48
C ARG A 257 -8.67 -2.83 -12.79
N ALA A 258 -7.62 -2.33 -13.43
CA ALA A 258 -6.43 -3.14 -13.68
C ALA A 258 -5.81 -3.72 -12.39
N SER A 259 -5.83 -2.97 -11.28
CA SER A 259 -5.33 -3.45 -10.00
C SER A 259 -6.31 -4.40 -9.31
N TYR A 260 -7.62 -4.17 -9.44
CA TYR A 260 -8.66 -5.08 -8.95
C TYR A 260 -8.51 -6.47 -9.57
N ASP A 261 -8.23 -6.54 -10.87
CA ASP A 261 -8.09 -7.79 -11.61
C ASP A 261 -6.73 -8.47 -11.36
N GLN A 262 -5.63 -7.69 -11.36
CA GLN A 262 -4.27 -8.23 -11.24
C GLN A 262 -3.81 -8.48 -9.79
N LYS A 263 -4.43 -7.84 -8.80
CA LYS A 263 -4.03 -7.91 -7.38
C LYS A 263 -5.20 -8.34 -6.48
N PRO A 264 -5.77 -9.55 -6.70
CA PRO A 264 -6.96 -9.99 -5.98
C PRO A 264 -6.73 -10.14 -4.47
N TYR A 265 -5.50 -10.43 -4.02
CA TYR A 265 -5.23 -10.64 -2.59
C TYR A 265 -5.50 -9.42 -1.72
N ARG A 266 -5.22 -8.20 -2.21
CA ARG A 266 -5.57 -6.99 -1.46
C ARG A 266 -7.08 -6.73 -1.46
N ARG A 267 -7.79 -7.07 -2.54
CA ARG A 267 -9.26 -7.06 -2.56
C ARG A 267 -9.83 -8.00 -1.51
N ILE A 268 -9.38 -9.27 -1.51
CA ILE A 268 -9.82 -10.29 -0.54
C ILE A 268 -9.52 -9.83 0.89
N MET A 269 -8.39 -9.18 1.12
CA MET A 269 -8.03 -8.63 2.42
C MET A 269 -8.97 -7.50 2.87
N MET A 270 -9.37 -6.60 1.95
CA MET A 270 -10.41 -5.59 2.22
C MET A 270 -11.77 -6.25 2.55
N GLU A 271 -12.20 -7.22 1.75
CA GLU A 271 -13.45 -7.97 1.95
C GLU A 271 -13.45 -8.76 3.26
N THR A 272 -12.29 -9.29 3.67
CA THR A 272 -12.12 -9.99 4.97
C THR A 272 -12.37 -9.06 6.16
N TRP A 273 -12.07 -7.77 6.03
CA TRP A 273 -12.41 -6.75 7.01
C TRP A 273 -13.81 -6.13 6.82
N GLY A 274 -14.61 -6.69 5.92
CA GLY A 274 -16.00 -6.29 5.72
C GLY A 274 -16.20 -5.12 4.77
N ALA A 275 -15.16 -4.66 4.06
CA ALA A 275 -15.33 -3.63 3.04
C ALA A 275 -15.95 -4.18 1.76
N LYS A 276 -16.77 -3.36 1.11
CA LYS A 276 -17.30 -3.62 -0.23
C LYS A 276 -16.36 -3.01 -1.26
N VAL A 277 -15.89 -3.79 -2.22
CA VAL A 277 -14.88 -3.33 -3.19
C VAL A 277 -15.47 -3.31 -4.60
N HIS A 278 -15.35 -2.17 -5.27
CA HIS A 278 -15.84 -1.94 -6.63
C HIS A 278 -14.67 -1.75 -7.60
N PRO A 279 -14.69 -2.37 -8.79
CA PRO A 279 -13.72 -2.05 -9.83
C PRO A 279 -14.07 -0.68 -10.47
N SER A 280 -13.09 0.24 -10.53
CA SER A 280 -13.23 1.57 -11.14
C SER A 280 -12.48 1.64 -12.51
N PRO A 281 -13.16 2.00 -13.62
CA PRO A 281 -14.45 2.66 -13.62
C PRO A 281 -15.61 1.70 -13.38
N SER A 282 -16.62 2.10 -12.61
CA SER A 282 -17.76 1.24 -12.24
C SER A 282 -19.06 1.61 -12.96
N ASN A 283 -20.05 0.72 -12.94
CA ASN A 283 -21.41 1.01 -13.42
C ASN A 283 -22.34 1.56 -12.32
N ILE A 284 -21.84 1.75 -11.09
CA ILE A 284 -22.67 2.15 -9.95
C ILE A 284 -22.77 3.68 -9.79
N THR A 285 -21.78 4.44 -10.26
CA THR A 285 -21.75 5.92 -10.24
C THR A 285 -22.01 6.52 -11.63
N ASP A 286 -22.47 7.76 -11.69
CA ASP A 286 -22.63 8.50 -12.95
C ASP A 286 -21.29 8.79 -13.61
N VAL A 287 -20.28 9.18 -12.82
CA VAL A 287 -18.91 9.36 -13.28
C VAL A 287 -18.37 8.07 -13.90
N GLY A 288 -18.50 6.93 -13.21
CA GLY A 288 -18.05 5.64 -13.72
C GLY A 288 -18.75 5.25 -15.01
N ARG A 289 -20.08 5.42 -15.09
CA ARG A 289 -20.87 5.17 -16.31
C ARG A 289 -20.39 6.01 -17.49
N LYS A 290 -20.08 7.30 -17.29
CA LYS A 290 -19.56 8.18 -18.35
C LYS A 290 -18.21 7.71 -18.88
N PHE A 291 -17.28 7.32 -18.00
CA PHE A 291 -16.00 6.76 -18.45
C PHE A 291 -16.15 5.45 -19.21
N LEU A 292 -17.04 4.55 -18.76
CA LEU A 292 -17.34 3.29 -19.47
C LEU A 292 -18.07 3.49 -20.80
N GLN A 293 -18.82 4.58 -20.98
CA GLN A 293 -19.43 4.92 -22.28
C GLN A 293 -18.38 5.33 -23.32
N VAL A 294 -17.32 6.04 -22.88
CA VAL A 294 -16.21 6.46 -23.75
C VAL A 294 -15.30 5.27 -24.07
N ASP A 295 -14.92 4.49 -23.05
CA ASP A 295 -14.10 3.29 -23.19
C ASP A 295 -14.59 2.17 -22.26
N PRO A 296 -15.41 1.22 -22.78
CA PRO A 296 -15.87 0.07 -22.00
C PRO A 296 -14.74 -0.85 -21.52
N SER A 297 -13.56 -0.77 -22.15
CA SER A 297 -12.38 -1.56 -21.82
C SER A 297 -11.41 -0.84 -20.87
N SER A 298 -11.79 0.33 -20.37
CA SER A 298 -10.93 1.19 -19.58
C SER A 298 -10.30 0.45 -18.41
N SER A 299 -8.97 0.47 -18.35
CA SER A 299 -8.18 -0.10 -17.24
C SER A 299 -8.29 0.69 -15.93
N GLY A 300 -8.92 1.87 -15.98
CA GLY A 300 -9.09 2.79 -14.86
C GLY A 300 -7.83 3.58 -14.50
N SER A 301 -8.02 4.61 -13.68
CA SER A 301 -6.93 5.38 -13.07
C SER A 301 -7.28 5.72 -11.62
N LEU A 302 -6.27 6.09 -10.82
CA LEU A 302 -6.52 6.51 -9.45
C LEU A 302 -7.43 7.73 -9.40
N GLY A 303 -7.26 8.68 -10.33
CA GLY A 303 -8.10 9.87 -10.42
C GLY A 303 -9.56 9.55 -10.71
N ILE A 304 -9.87 8.58 -11.59
CA ILE A 304 -11.25 8.14 -11.82
C ILE A 304 -11.87 7.55 -10.55
N ALA A 305 -11.11 6.70 -9.84
CA ALA A 305 -11.58 6.10 -8.59
C ALA A 305 -11.83 7.15 -7.49
N ILE A 306 -11.03 8.22 -7.42
CA ILE A 306 -11.28 9.38 -6.54
C ILE A 306 -12.59 10.05 -6.92
N SER A 307 -12.81 10.33 -8.21
CA SER A 307 -14.01 11.01 -8.67
C SER A 307 -15.28 10.19 -8.35
N GLU A 308 -15.24 8.86 -8.50
CA GLU A 308 -16.37 8.00 -8.13
C GLU A 308 -16.64 7.95 -6.62
N ALA A 309 -15.60 7.79 -5.79
CA ALA A 309 -15.76 7.79 -4.34
C ALA A 309 -16.27 9.16 -3.83
N THR A 310 -15.79 10.25 -4.44
CA THR A 310 -16.21 11.63 -4.15
C THR A 310 -17.68 11.86 -4.52
N GLU A 311 -18.14 11.32 -5.65
CA GLU A 311 -19.56 11.36 -6.05
C GLU A 311 -20.45 10.72 -4.95
N VAL A 312 -20.08 9.52 -4.48
CA VAL A 312 -20.87 8.82 -3.45
C VAL A 312 -20.89 9.58 -2.13
N ALA A 313 -19.76 10.12 -1.67
CA ALA A 313 -19.71 10.94 -0.46
C ALA A 313 -20.60 12.19 -0.58
N THR A 314 -20.62 12.83 -1.75
CA THR A 314 -21.40 14.06 -1.98
C THR A 314 -22.91 13.80 -1.96
N LEU A 315 -23.35 12.64 -2.44
CA LEU A 315 -24.77 12.30 -2.57
C LEU A 315 -25.39 11.71 -1.29
N ASN A 316 -24.59 11.33 -0.29
CA ASN A 316 -25.06 10.63 0.91
C ASN A 316 -24.65 11.35 2.19
N VAL A 317 -25.63 11.86 2.94
CA VAL A 317 -25.41 12.68 4.16
C VAL A 317 -24.74 11.91 5.30
N ASP A 318 -24.89 10.59 5.35
CA ASP A 318 -24.32 9.70 6.38
C ASP A 318 -22.95 9.12 6.02
N THR A 319 -22.39 9.56 4.88
CA THR A 319 -21.20 8.98 4.26
C THR A 319 -20.13 10.05 4.07
N ARG A 320 -18.89 9.75 4.47
CA ARG A 320 -17.74 10.65 4.29
C ARG A 320 -16.66 10.04 3.43
N TYR A 321 -15.90 10.89 2.76
CA TYR A 321 -14.73 10.47 1.99
C TYR A 321 -13.50 10.47 2.89
N CYS A 322 -12.73 9.39 2.86
CA CYS A 322 -11.41 9.31 3.50
C CYS A 322 -10.33 9.27 2.43
N LEU A 323 -9.22 9.98 2.65
CA LEU A 323 -8.16 10.12 1.65
C LEU A 323 -6.82 9.62 2.18
N GLY A 324 -6.06 8.92 1.32
CA GLY A 324 -4.90 8.13 1.75
C GLY A 324 -3.52 8.80 1.68
N SER A 325 -3.40 10.03 1.15
CA SER A 325 -2.10 10.73 0.97
C SER A 325 -2.26 12.25 0.81
N VAL A 326 -1.22 12.98 0.42
CA VAL A 326 -1.25 14.37 -0.11
C VAL A 326 -1.63 15.47 0.89
N LEU A 327 -2.80 15.39 1.52
CA LEU A 327 -3.35 16.41 2.40
C LEU A 327 -2.57 16.51 3.72
N ASN A 328 -2.53 17.72 4.30
CA ASN A 328 -1.72 18.05 5.46
C ASN A 328 -2.09 17.19 6.67
N HIS A 329 -3.37 16.96 6.95
CA HIS A 329 -3.78 16.09 8.07
C HIS A 329 -3.30 14.64 7.89
N VAL A 330 -3.21 14.15 6.64
CA VAL A 330 -2.65 12.82 6.37
C VAL A 330 -1.16 12.78 6.67
N LEU A 331 -0.43 13.81 6.28
CA LEU A 331 1.00 13.94 6.55
C LEU A 331 1.28 14.10 8.05
N LEU A 332 0.46 14.89 8.74
CA LEU A 332 0.45 15.06 10.19
C LEU A 332 0.32 13.71 10.90
N HIS A 333 -0.72 12.92 10.59
CA HIS A 333 -0.92 11.60 11.21
C HIS A 333 0.27 10.66 11.03
N GLN A 334 0.98 10.78 9.90
CA GLN A 334 2.14 9.96 9.59
C GLN A 334 3.40 10.35 10.37
N THR A 335 3.46 11.53 10.98
CA THR A 335 4.65 11.98 11.76
C THR A 335 4.95 11.12 12.98
N VAL A 336 4.01 10.25 13.40
CA VAL A 336 4.27 9.19 14.37
C VAL A 336 5.48 8.33 13.99
N ILE A 337 5.77 8.18 12.68
CA ILE A 337 6.94 7.46 12.17
C ILE A 337 8.24 8.16 12.58
N GLY A 338 8.38 9.44 12.24
CA GLY A 338 9.58 10.23 12.51
C GLY A 338 9.78 10.50 14.00
N GLU A 339 8.70 10.72 14.77
CA GLU A 339 8.77 10.88 16.23
C GLU A 339 9.30 9.61 16.92
N GLU A 340 8.89 8.44 16.46
CA GLU A 340 9.47 7.18 16.93
C GLU A 340 10.92 7.03 16.50
N CYS A 341 11.25 7.34 15.24
CA CYS A 341 12.62 7.27 14.74
C CYS A 341 13.58 8.13 15.56
N LEU A 342 13.21 9.37 15.88
CA LEU A 342 14.05 10.26 16.70
C LEU A 342 14.39 9.62 18.05
N LYS A 343 13.38 9.11 18.78
CA LYS A 343 13.57 8.44 20.07
C LYS A 343 14.37 7.13 19.94
N GLN A 344 14.14 6.38 18.86
CA GLN A 344 14.85 5.12 18.61
C GLN A 344 16.32 5.37 18.26
N MET A 345 16.63 6.38 17.45
CA MET A 345 18.00 6.78 17.10
C MET A 345 18.73 7.33 18.34
N GLU A 346 18.07 8.15 19.15
CA GLU A 346 18.60 8.64 20.43
C GLU A 346 18.93 7.47 21.38
N ALA A 347 18.03 6.49 21.51
CA ALA A 347 18.26 5.30 22.33
C ALA A 347 19.44 4.43 21.83
N LEU A 348 19.77 4.51 20.55
CA LEU A 348 20.94 3.85 19.95
C LEU A 348 22.21 4.72 19.98
N GLY A 349 22.12 5.98 20.40
CA GLY A 349 23.22 6.94 20.33
C GLY A 349 23.63 7.31 18.91
N GLU A 350 22.72 7.22 17.94
CA GLU A 350 22.98 7.48 16.52
C GLU A 350 22.29 8.76 16.07
N ASN A 351 22.92 9.46 15.12
CA ASN A 351 22.39 10.68 14.51
C ASN A 351 22.51 10.54 12.99
N PRO A 352 21.40 10.58 12.21
CA PRO A 352 21.47 10.37 10.78
C PRO A 352 22.12 11.54 10.05
N ASP A 353 23.08 11.25 9.18
CA ASP A 353 23.65 12.19 8.22
C ASP A 353 22.76 12.37 6.98
N VAL A 354 22.03 11.30 6.62
CA VAL A 354 21.12 11.27 5.48
C VAL A 354 19.83 10.57 5.87
N VAL A 355 18.69 11.19 5.56
CA VAL A 355 17.35 10.60 5.72
C VAL A 355 16.69 10.49 4.35
N ILE A 356 16.36 9.27 3.95
CA ILE A 356 15.89 8.92 2.60
C ILE A 356 14.49 8.29 2.69
N GLY A 357 13.58 8.66 1.80
CA GLY A 357 12.30 7.96 1.68
C GLY A 357 11.68 8.08 0.30
N CYS A 358 10.74 7.19 0.00
CA CYS A 358 10.11 7.11 -1.32
C CYS A 358 8.91 8.06 -1.43
N THR A 359 8.74 8.71 -2.59
CA THR A 359 7.66 9.66 -2.82
C THR A 359 6.74 9.22 -3.97
N GLY A 360 5.48 8.94 -3.61
CA GLY A 360 4.35 8.83 -4.52
C GLY A 360 3.52 10.10 -4.36
N GLY A 361 2.42 10.03 -3.59
CA GLY A 361 1.83 11.27 -3.02
C GLY A 361 2.59 11.82 -1.80
N GLY A 362 3.53 11.06 -1.24
CA GLY A 362 4.53 11.54 -0.27
C GLY A 362 4.23 11.35 1.23
N SER A 363 3.07 10.82 1.62
CA SER A 363 2.69 10.72 3.05
C SER A 363 3.67 9.93 3.93
N ASN A 364 4.21 8.80 3.45
CA ASN A 364 5.25 8.04 4.18
C ASN A 364 6.54 8.85 4.37
N PHE A 365 6.94 9.58 3.33
CA PHE A 365 8.16 10.37 3.32
C PHE A 365 8.04 11.52 4.31
N ALA A 366 6.97 12.32 4.22
CA ALA A 366 6.66 13.36 5.21
C ALA A 366 6.60 12.82 6.64
N GLY A 367 5.90 11.70 6.84
CA GLY A 367 5.81 11.06 8.16
C GLY A 367 7.17 10.71 8.76
N LEU A 368 8.11 10.24 7.93
CA LEU A 368 9.49 10.02 8.34
C LEU A 368 10.22 11.35 8.58
N VAL A 369 10.24 12.25 7.59
CA VAL A 369 11.23 13.35 7.53
C VAL A 369 10.80 14.64 8.20
N PHE A 370 9.51 14.91 8.41
CA PHE A 370 9.07 16.18 9.01
C PHE A 370 9.61 16.38 10.42
N PRO A 371 9.61 15.38 11.32
CA PRO A 371 10.28 15.50 12.61
C PRO A 371 11.80 15.74 12.49
N PHE A 372 12.49 15.16 11.51
CA PHE A 372 13.93 15.46 11.29
C PHE A 372 14.13 16.87 10.75
N LEU A 373 13.21 17.36 9.91
CA LEU A 373 13.25 18.72 9.41
C LEU A 373 12.99 19.74 10.53
N ARG A 374 12.13 19.42 11.51
CA ARG A 374 11.99 20.20 12.76
C ARG A 374 13.33 20.38 13.46
N GLU A 375 14.02 19.27 13.74
CA GLU A 375 15.29 19.30 14.45
C GLU A 375 16.38 20.02 13.61
N LYS A 376 16.33 19.92 12.28
CA LYS A 376 17.19 20.67 11.36
C LYS A 376 16.95 22.18 11.42
N LEU A 377 15.69 22.61 11.35
CA LEU A 377 15.31 24.02 11.47
C LEU A 377 15.63 24.60 12.85
N ALA A 378 15.59 23.77 13.90
CA ALA A 378 15.99 24.13 15.25
C ALA A 378 17.52 24.12 15.47
N GLY A 379 18.33 23.77 14.46
CA GLY A 379 19.80 23.72 14.55
C GLY A 379 20.36 22.58 15.41
N LYS A 380 19.54 21.57 15.75
CA LYS A 380 19.97 20.44 16.60
C LYS A 380 20.60 19.30 15.82
N MET A 381 20.29 19.19 14.54
CA MET A 381 20.90 18.25 13.59
C MET A 381 20.94 18.87 12.19
N ASN A 382 21.66 18.26 11.26
CA ASN A 382 21.70 18.76 9.89
C ASN A 382 21.75 17.63 8.84
N PRO A 383 20.77 16.71 8.82
CA PRO A 383 20.73 15.67 7.81
C PRO A 383 20.47 16.24 6.41
N VAL A 384 21.01 15.55 5.41
CA VAL A 384 20.51 15.64 4.04
C VAL A 384 19.17 14.90 3.99
N ILE A 385 18.11 15.59 3.58
CA ILE A 385 16.77 15.02 3.40
C ILE A 385 16.57 14.74 1.92
N ARG A 386 16.35 13.47 1.55
CA ARG A 386 16.30 13.04 0.14
C ARG A 386 15.02 12.27 -0.19
N ALA A 387 14.22 12.85 -1.08
CA ALA A 387 13.07 12.19 -1.70
C ALA A 387 13.52 11.32 -2.89
N ALA A 388 13.06 10.06 -2.94
CA ALA A 388 13.33 9.14 -4.04
C ALA A 388 12.02 8.78 -4.76
N GLU A 389 11.94 9.09 -6.06
CA GLU A 389 10.74 8.90 -6.87
C GLU A 389 11.04 8.05 -8.12
N PRO A 390 10.02 7.52 -8.83
CA PRO A 390 10.25 6.77 -10.06
C PRO A 390 10.63 7.70 -11.21
N ALA A 391 11.62 7.30 -12.02
CA ALA A 391 11.94 7.99 -13.28
C ALA A 391 10.77 7.98 -14.29
N ALA A 392 9.83 7.04 -14.15
CA ALA A 392 8.61 6.94 -14.96
C ALA A 392 7.50 7.91 -14.52
N CYS A 393 7.50 8.37 -13.26
CA CYS A 393 6.56 9.40 -12.74
C CYS A 393 7.32 10.43 -11.89
N PRO A 394 8.22 11.23 -12.49
CA PRO A 394 9.16 12.07 -11.77
C PRO A 394 8.57 13.45 -11.43
N SER A 395 7.53 13.47 -10.59
CA SER A 395 6.79 14.68 -10.27
C SER A 395 7.65 15.75 -9.57
N LEU A 396 8.47 15.40 -8.58
CA LEU A 396 9.34 16.38 -7.88
C LEU A 396 10.51 16.84 -8.74
N THR A 397 11.15 15.94 -9.48
CA THR A 397 12.39 16.25 -10.20
C THR A 397 12.16 16.85 -11.59
N LYS A 398 10.99 16.63 -12.20
CA LYS A 398 10.69 17.11 -13.57
C LYS A 398 9.30 17.69 -13.75
N GLY A 399 8.42 17.60 -12.74
CA GLY A 399 7.11 18.25 -12.79
C GLY A 399 7.21 19.76 -12.58
N VAL A 400 6.09 20.45 -12.80
CA VAL A 400 5.99 21.90 -12.59
C VAL A 400 5.36 22.19 -11.23
N TYR A 401 5.80 23.26 -10.55
CA TYR A 401 5.16 23.71 -9.32
C TYR A 401 3.99 24.66 -9.62
N ALA A 402 2.78 24.11 -9.68
CA ALA A 402 1.58 24.82 -10.10
C ALA A 402 0.38 24.47 -9.23
N TYR A 403 -0.70 25.24 -9.36
CA TYR A 403 -2.00 24.81 -8.86
C TYR A 403 -2.57 23.77 -9.81
N ASP A 404 -2.97 22.62 -9.28
CA ASP A 404 -3.55 21.54 -10.07
C ASP A 404 -4.54 20.73 -9.23
N TYR A 405 -5.40 19.96 -9.90
CA TYR A 405 -6.40 19.12 -9.26
C TYR A 405 -5.77 17.87 -8.64
N GLY A 406 -6.37 17.39 -7.55
CA GLY A 406 -6.02 16.11 -6.94
C GLY A 406 -6.62 14.90 -7.67
N ASP A 407 -7.63 15.11 -8.52
CA ASP A 407 -8.33 14.07 -9.26
C ASP A 407 -8.46 14.41 -10.75
N THR A 408 -8.75 13.39 -11.56
CA THR A 408 -8.83 13.53 -13.03
C THR A 408 -10.09 14.28 -13.48
N ALA A 409 -11.18 14.26 -12.72
CA ALA A 409 -12.43 14.95 -13.09
C ALA A 409 -12.48 16.42 -12.64
N GLY A 410 -11.47 16.90 -11.91
CA GLY A 410 -11.43 18.27 -11.40
C GLY A 410 -12.47 18.56 -10.31
N MET A 411 -12.86 17.54 -9.54
CA MET A 411 -13.85 17.66 -8.46
C MET A 411 -13.23 18.14 -7.14
N THR A 412 -11.94 17.84 -6.94
CA THR A 412 -11.17 18.25 -5.77
C THR A 412 -10.75 19.71 -5.84
N PRO A 413 -10.43 20.34 -4.70
CA PRO A 413 -9.80 21.65 -4.70
C PRO A 413 -8.46 21.67 -5.45
N LEU A 414 -8.06 22.83 -5.94
CA LEU A 414 -6.72 23.01 -6.49
C LEU A 414 -5.72 23.10 -5.35
N MET A 415 -4.59 22.41 -5.51
CA MET A 415 -3.50 22.42 -4.54
C MET A 415 -2.21 22.90 -5.21
N LYS A 416 -1.43 23.77 -4.55
CA LYS A 416 -0.12 24.17 -5.06
C LYS A 416 0.88 23.04 -4.84
N MET A 417 1.23 22.34 -5.92
CA MET A 417 2.08 21.15 -5.86
C MET A 417 2.99 21.01 -7.06
N HIS A 418 4.05 20.20 -6.91
CA HIS A 418 4.74 19.64 -8.07
C HIS A 418 3.81 18.62 -8.74
N THR A 419 3.57 18.79 -10.04
CA THR A 419 2.62 17.99 -10.81
C THR A 419 3.16 17.64 -12.20
N LEU A 420 2.77 16.47 -12.70
CA LEU A 420 2.88 16.07 -14.10
C LEU A 420 1.61 16.40 -14.92
N GLY A 421 0.60 16.97 -14.28
CA GLY A 421 -0.75 17.22 -14.79
C GLY A 421 -1.76 16.16 -14.32
N HIS A 422 -2.96 16.56 -13.88
CA HIS A 422 -4.00 15.64 -13.36
C HIS A 422 -4.55 14.63 -14.39
N ASN A 423 -4.27 14.85 -15.67
CA ASN A 423 -4.58 13.92 -16.76
C ASN A 423 -3.42 12.96 -17.08
N PHE A 424 -2.30 13.03 -16.36
CA PHE A 424 -1.17 12.15 -16.56
C PHE A 424 -1.54 10.72 -16.17
N ILE A 425 -1.40 9.79 -17.11
CA ILE A 425 -1.60 8.37 -16.89
C ILE A 425 -0.23 7.68 -16.99
N PRO A 426 0.26 7.05 -15.90
CA PRO A 426 1.49 6.27 -15.93
C PRO A 426 1.42 5.15 -16.97
N ASP A 427 2.56 4.85 -17.59
CA ASP A 427 2.64 3.74 -18.54
C ASP A 427 2.30 2.40 -17.86
N PRO A 428 1.50 1.52 -18.48
CA PRO A 428 1.13 0.21 -17.91
C PRO A 428 2.32 -0.69 -17.54
N ILE A 429 3.48 -0.51 -18.18
CA ILE A 429 4.70 -1.27 -17.90
C ILE A 429 5.32 -0.86 -16.56
N HIS A 430 5.03 0.35 -16.06
CA HIS A 430 5.55 0.87 -14.80
C HIS A 430 5.08 0.02 -13.62
N ALA A 431 6.01 -0.70 -13.00
CA ALA A 431 5.73 -1.67 -11.97
C ALA A 431 6.20 -1.22 -10.57
N GLY A 432 6.89 -0.08 -10.48
CA GLY A 432 7.45 0.45 -9.23
C GLY A 432 6.43 1.05 -8.25
N GLY A 433 5.14 1.08 -8.58
CA GLY A 433 4.14 1.83 -7.79
C GLY A 433 4.34 3.35 -7.94
N LEU A 434 4.02 4.14 -6.91
CA LEU A 434 4.27 5.61 -6.92
C LEU A 434 3.74 6.33 -8.18
N ARG A 435 2.46 6.08 -8.49
CA ARG A 435 1.80 6.42 -9.77
C ARG A 435 1.03 7.74 -9.79
N TYR A 436 0.93 8.41 -8.66
CA TYR A 436 0.16 9.65 -8.54
C TYR A 436 0.87 10.78 -9.28
N HIS A 437 0.12 11.65 -9.97
CA HIS A 437 0.68 12.71 -10.83
C HIS A 437 1.30 13.84 -10.02
N GLY A 438 0.76 14.11 -8.84
CA GLY A 438 1.17 15.19 -7.95
C GLY A 438 1.98 14.74 -6.76
N ILE A 439 2.43 15.69 -5.96
CA ILE A 439 3.11 15.48 -4.67
C ILE A 439 2.39 16.31 -3.61
N ALA A 440 2.33 15.83 -2.36
CA ALA A 440 1.75 16.60 -1.26
C ALA A 440 2.19 18.08 -1.30
N PRO A 441 1.25 19.05 -1.19
CA PRO A 441 1.57 20.48 -1.26
C PRO A 441 2.65 20.89 -0.29
N LEU A 442 2.58 20.37 0.94
CA LEU A 442 3.58 20.67 1.96
C LEU A 442 4.97 20.11 1.63
N ILE A 443 5.07 18.93 1.00
CA ILE A 443 6.36 18.40 0.50
C ILE A 443 6.87 19.24 -0.67
N SER A 444 5.99 19.62 -1.59
CA SER A 444 6.33 20.46 -2.74
C SER A 444 6.84 21.83 -2.30
N HIS A 445 6.20 22.43 -1.31
CA HIS A 445 6.57 23.70 -0.73
C HIS A 445 7.96 23.64 -0.06
N VAL A 446 8.23 22.61 0.76
CA VAL A 446 9.57 22.49 1.39
C VAL A 446 10.67 22.16 0.39
N CYS A 447 10.35 21.46 -0.71
CA CYS A 447 11.27 21.27 -1.83
C CYS A 447 11.64 22.63 -2.46
N ASN A 448 10.66 23.50 -2.69
CA ASN A 448 10.89 24.83 -3.25
C ASN A 448 11.62 25.80 -2.30
N LEU A 449 11.50 25.60 -1.00
CA LEU A 449 12.31 26.30 -0.01
C LEU A 449 13.76 25.79 0.07
N GLY A 450 14.12 24.75 -0.71
CA GLY A 450 15.45 24.15 -0.69
C GLY A 450 15.76 23.34 0.57
N LEU A 451 14.74 22.90 1.31
CA LEU A 451 14.91 22.18 2.58
C LEU A 451 15.13 20.68 2.41
N LEU A 452 14.89 20.15 1.21
CA LEU A 452 15.16 18.78 0.80
C LEU A 452 15.64 18.73 -0.66
N GLU A 453 16.21 17.59 -1.04
CA GLU A 453 16.53 17.27 -2.44
C GLU A 453 15.69 16.10 -2.94
N ALA A 454 15.49 16.02 -4.26
CA ALA A 454 14.76 14.94 -4.90
C ALA A 454 15.61 14.27 -5.97
N ILE A 455 15.49 12.94 -6.07
CA ILE A 455 16.10 12.13 -7.11
C ILE A 455 15.08 11.18 -7.74
N SER A 456 15.20 10.94 -9.04
CA SER A 456 14.38 9.96 -9.76
C SER A 456 15.20 8.72 -10.13
N LEU A 457 14.65 7.53 -9.93
CA LEU A 457 15.35 6.26 -10.13
C LEU A 457 14.66 5.34 -11.17
N PRO A 458 15.42 4.66 -12.03
CA PRO A 458 14.89 3.64 -12.93
C PRO A 458 14.39 2.41 -12.15
N GLN A 459 13.34 1.77 -12.63
CA GLN A 459 12.72 0.64 -11.92
C GLN A 459 13.62 -0.60 -11.89
N THR A 460 14.44 -0.83 -12.92
CA THR A 460 15.38 -1.97 -12.94
C THR A 460 16.39 -1.87 -11.79
N GLU A 461 16.89 -0.66 -11.51
CA GLU A 461 17.78 -0.39 -10.39
C GLU A 461 17.06 -0.58 -9.04
N CYS A 462 15.84 -0.07 -8.93
CA CYS A 462 15.04 -0.21 -7.72
C CYS A 462 14.83 -1.68 -7.35
N PHE A 463 14.42 -2.52 -8.32
CA PHE A 463 14.27 -3.96 -8.09
C PHE A 463 15.59 -4.69 -7.87
N ARG A 464 16.69 -4.26 -8.50
CA ARG A 464 18.04 -4.79 -8.21
C ARG A 464 18.41 -4.55 -6.75
N GLY A 465 18.22 -3.32 -6.27
CA GLY A 465 18.44 -2.98 -4.86
C GLY A 465 17.51 -3.75 -3.92
N ALA A 466 16.25 -3.92 -4.30
CA ALA A 466 15.28 -4.69 -3.55
C ALA A 466 15.67 -6.17 -3.40
N VAL A 467 16.19 -6.80 -4.46
CA VAL A 467 16.68 -8.19 -4.40
C VAL A 467 17.94 -8.31 -3.55
N GLN A 468 18.86 -7.34 -3.61
CA GLN A 468 20.01 -7.29 -2.70
C GLN A 468 19.56 -7.16 -1.24
N PHE A 469 18.61 -6.27 -0.97
CA PHE A 469 18.02 -6.09 0.35
C PHE A 469 17.33 -7.37 0.85
N ALA A 470 16.47 -7.98 0.03
CA ALA A 470 15.76 -9.21 0.41
C ALA A 470 16.72 -10.39 0.68
N ARG A 471 17.78 -10.55 -0.13
CA ARG A 471 18.78 -11.62 0.07
C ARG A 471 19.66 -11.39 1.30
N SER A 472 19.91 -10.15 1.67
CA SER A 472 20.74 -9.81 2.83
C SER A 472 19.93 -9.77 4.12
N GLU A 473 18.77 -9.11 4.14
CA GLU A 473 17.99 -8.84 5.35
C GLU A 473 16.75 -9.75 5.52
N GLY A 474 16.38 -10.51 4.48
CA GLY A 474 15.28 -11.50 4.54
C GLY A 474 13.87 -10.92 4.36
N LEU A 475 13.72 -9.60 4.28
CA LEU A 475 12.43 -8.93 4.07
C LEU A 475 12.25 -8.54 2.61
N ILE A 476 11.08 -8.85 2.03
CA ILE A 476 10.72 -8.43 0.67
C ILE A 476 10.01 -7.07 0.75
N PRO A 477 10.60 -5.97 0.25
CA PRO A 477 9.94 -4.66 0.23
C PRO A 477 8.75 -4.63 -0.74
N ALA A 478 7.78 -3.76 -0.49
CA ALA A 478 6.82 -3.40 -1.53
C ALA A 478 7.55 -2.66 -2.69
N PRO A 479 7.00 -2.62 -3.91
CA PRO A 479 7.60 -1.89 -5.03
C PRO A 479 7.91 -0.42 -4.72
N GLU A 480 7.07 0.23 -3.91
CA GLU A 480 7.23 1.64 -3.54
C GLU A 480 8.56 1.93 -2.79
N PRO A 481 8.85 1.32 -1.62
CA PRO A 481 10.09 1.55 -0.88
C PRO A 481 11.37 1.08 -1.60
N THR A 482 11.27 0.33 -2.71
CA THR A 482 12.46 -0.05 -3.50
C THR A 482 13.23 1.17 -4.01
N HIS A 483 12.56 2.30 -4.25
CA HIS A 483 13.19 3.57 -4.65
C HIS A 483 14.07 4.13 -3.52
N ALA A 484 13.57 4.15 -2.28
CA ALA A 484 14.35 4.59 -1.13
C ALA A 484 15.52 3.63 -0.84
N ILE A 485 15.33 2.33 -1.02
CA ILE A 485 16.38 1.31 -0.87
C ILE A 485 17.48 1.50 -1.92
N ALA A 486 17.12 1.70 -3.19
CA ALA A 486 18.13 1.96 -4.24
C ALA A 486 18.90 3.27 -3.98
N ALA A 487 18.22 4.34 -3.58
CA ALA A 487 18.86 5.59 -3.15
C ALA A 487 19.82 5.38 -1.97
N THR A 488 19.43 4.54 -1.00
CA THR A 488 20.26 4.15 0.15
C THR A 488 21.50 3.40 -0.29
N ILE A 489 21.36 2.44 -1.22
CA ILE A 489 22.48 1.67 -1.76
C ILE A 489 23.43 2.59 -2.53
N ARG A 490 22.93 3.54 -3.34
CA ARG A 490 23.78 4.55 -4.01
C ARG A 490 24.62 5.34 -3.00
N GLU A 491 23.99 5.85 -1.93
CA GLU A 491 24.70 6.63 -0.90
C GLU A 491 25.74 5.78 -0.17
N ALA A 492 25.41 4.53 0.15
CA ALA A 492 26.33 3.58 0.78
C ALA A 492 27.53 3.23 -0.10
N LEU A 493 27.32 3.06 -1.42
CA LEU A 493 28.42 2.84 -2.37
C LEU A 493 29.31 4.07 -2.51
N ARG A 494 28.73 5.28 -2.48
CA ARG A 494 29.49 6.54 -2.43
C ARG A 494 30.33 6.65 -1.15
N CYS A 495 29.79 6.23 0.00
CA CYS A 495 30.53 6.16 1.26
C CYS A 495 31.72 5.19 1.16
N ARG A 496 31.57 4.07 0.46
CA ARG A 496 32.70 3.16 0.17
C ARG A 496 33.75 3.81 -0.72
N GLU A 497 33.34 4.46 -1.80
CA GLU A 497 34.25 5.11 -2.76
C GLU A 497 35.04 6.26 -2.11
N THR A 498 34.43 6.99 -1.19
CA THR A 498 35.02 8.15 -0.52
C THR A 498 35.70 7.82 0.82
N GLY A 499 35.40 6.67 1.41
CA GLY A 499 35.82 6.30 2.76
C GLY A 499 35.03 6.99 3.89
N GLU A 500 34.03 7.82 3.57
CA GLU A 500 33.24 8.56 4.55
C GLU A 500 32.24 7.64 5.27
N SER A 501 32.29 7.57 6.61
CA SER A 501 31.32 6.77 7.39
C SER A 501 30.09 7.62 7.73
N LYS A 502 28.94 7.31 7.12
CA LYS A 502 27.65 7.97 7.37
C LYS A 502 26.64 7.07 8.06
N VAL A 503 25.75 7.68 8.83
CA VAL A 503 24.49 7.08 9.28
C VAL A 503 23.40 7.42 8.26
N ILE A 504 22.89 6.40 7.59
CA ILE A 504 21.83 6.53 6.59
C ILE A 504 20.54 5.95 7.17
N LEU A 505 19.51 6.79 7.33
CA LEU A 505 18.18 6.38 7.75
C LEU A 505 17.25 6.31 6.53
N THR A 506 16.52 5.20 6.37
CA THR A 506 15.56 5.03 5.27
C THR A 506 14.21 4.48 5.72
N ALA A 507 13.13 4.79 4.99
CA ALA A 507 11.81 4.19 5.24
C ALA A 507 11.62 2.90 4.43
N MET A 508 11.32 1.79 5.11
CA MET A 508 10.71 0.61 4.49
C MET A 508 9.19 0.70 4.71
N SER A 509 8.53 1.49 3.87
CA SER A 509 7.13 1.92 4.02
C SER A 509 6.08 0.80 3.92
N GLY A 510 6.46 -0.39 3.43
CA GLY A 510 5.59 -1.56 3.39
C GLY A 510 6.29 -2.82 2.86
N HIS A 511 5.67 -3.97 3.05
CA HIS A 511 6.17 -5.26 2.59
C HIS A 511 5.59 -5.67 1.23
N GLY A 512 6.31 -6.49 0.47
CA GLY A 512 5.97 -6.92 -0.89
C GLY A 512 5.20 -8.22 -1.01
N HIS A 513 4.66 -8.78 0.08
CA HIS A 513 3.98 -10.08 0.07
C HIS A 513 2.84 -10.16 -0.97
N PHE A 514 2.15 -9.05 -1.23
CA PHE A 514 1.06 -8.95 -2.20
C PHE A 514 1.47 -8.33 -3.54
N ASP A 515 2.78 -8.17 -3.77
CA ASP A 515 3.36 -7.61 -4.99
C ASP A 515 4.38 -8.57 -5.64
N LEU A 516 4.37 -9.84 -5.23
CA LEU A 516 5.23 -10.89 -5.81
C LEU A 516 5.10 -11.08 -7.34
N PRO A 517 3.95 -10.85 -8.00
CA PRO A 517 3.89 -10.88 -9.46
C PRO A 517 4.86 -9.89 -10.13
N VAL A 518 5.14 -8.75 -9.50
CA VAL A 518 6.11 -7.79 -10.02
C VAL A 518 7.55 -8.29 -9.82
N TYR A 519 7.83 -8.94 -8.70
CA TYR A 519 9.12 -9.62 -8.48
C TYR A 519 9.33 -10.76 -9.46
N GLU A 520 8.31 -11.55 -9.75
CA GLU A 520 8.37 -12.59 -10.78
C GLU A 520 8.74 -11.98 -12.14
N LYS A 521 8.06 -10.90 -12.54
CA LYS A 521 8.38 -10.17 -13.78
C LYS A 521 9.83 -9.71 -13.80
N TYR A 522 10.35 -9.18 -12.69
CA TYR A 522 11.76 -8.78 -12.57
C TYR A 522 12.72 -9.95 -12.71
N LEU A 523 12.48 -11.05 -11.98
CA LEU A 523 13.34 -12.23 -11.97
C LEU A 523 13.38 -12.96 -13.31
N ARG A 524 12.33 -12.82 -14.13
CA ARG A 524 12.26 -13.31 -15.52
C ARG A 524 12.83 -12.32 -16.55
N GLY A 525 13.41 -11.20 -16.12
CA GLY A 525 13.98 -10.18 -17.01
C GLY A 525 12.94 -9.33 -17.75
N GLY A 526 11.68 -9.33 -17.31
CA GLY A 526 10.57 -8.63 -17.96
C GLY A 526 10.36 -7.17 -17.53
N ILE A 527 11.19 -6.65 -16.61
CA ILE A 527 11.13 -5.25 -16.17
C ILE A 527 12.02 -4.40 -17.08
N THR A 528 11.44 -3.38 -17.70
CA THR A 528 12.13 -2.45 -18.61
C THR A 528 12.06 -1.03 -18.08
N ASP A 529 13.14 -0.25 -18.22
CA ASP A 529 13.09 1.15 -17.83
C ASP A 529 12.38 1.97 -18.90
N LEU A 530 11.43 2.79 -18.45
CA LEU A 530 10.70 3.70 -19.33
C LEU A 530 11.52 4.96 -19.54
N SER A 531 11.61 5.40 -20.80
CA SER A 531 12.12 6.73 -21.10
C SER A 531 11.10 7.78 -20.65
N PHE A 532 11.61 8.90 -20.16
CA PHE A 532 10.78 10.05 -19.79
C PHE A 532 10.17 10.65 -21.07
N ALA A 533 8.88 10.39 -21.31
CA ALA A 533 8.15 10.89 -22.46
C ALA A 533 7.74 12.36 -22.25
N LYS A 534 8.63 13.29 -22.61
CA LYS A 534 8.44 14.74 -22.45
C LYS A 534 7.14 15.22 -23.09
N GLU A 535 6.81 14.68 -24.26
CA GLU A 535 5.67 15.09 -25.07
C GLU A 535 4.34 14.80 -24.37
N LYS A 536 4.19 13.59 -23.79
CA LYS A 536 3.00 13.20 -23.02
C LYS A 536 2.78 14.06 -21.79
N ILE A 537 3.87 14.44 -21.11
CA ILE A 537 3.80 15.31 -19.94
C ILE A 537 3.44 16.72 -20.39
N GLN A 538 4.07 17.24 -21.45
CA GLN A 538 3.74 18.56 -21.96
C GLN A 538 2.27 18.66 -22.36
N GLU A 539 1.72 17.63 -23.02
CA GLU A 539 0.30 17.51 -23.33
C GLU A 539 -0.56 17.55 -22.05
N SER A 540 -0.24 16.74 -21.05
CA SER A 540 -0.96 16.75 -19.77
C SER A 540 -0.89 18.12 -19.07
N LEU A 541 0.27 18.77 -19.11
CA LEU A 541 0.48 20.09 -18.54
C LEU A 541 -0.33 21.20 -19.24
N THR A 542 -0.74 21.02 -20.51
CA THR A 542 -1.64 22.00 -21.15
C THR A 542 -3.03 22.05 -20.52
N THR A 543 -3.40 21.01 -19.79
CA THR A 543 -4.73 20.89 -19.16
C THR A 543 -4.77 21.43 -17.74
N ILE A 544 -3.63 21.79 -17.13
CA ILE A 544 -3.62 22.30 -15.76
C ILE A 544 -4.22 23.72 -15.70
N PRO A 545 -4.96 24.05 -14.63
CA PRO A 545 -5.51 25.39 -14.43
C PRO A 545 -4.43 26.47 -14.46
N GLN A 546 -4.67 27.53 -15.26
CA GLN A 546 -3.81 28.70 -15.31
C GLN A 546 -4.17 29.65 -14.17
N VAL A 547 -3.59 29.40 -13.00
CA VAL A 547 -3.77 30.25 -11.80
C VAL A 547 -2.44 30.93 -11.49
N ALA A 548 -2.49 32.26 -11.36
CA ALA A 548 -1.33 33.12 -11.11
C ALA A 548 -0.60 32.80 -9.79
#